data_AF-A0A2E6KUQ7-F1
#
_entry.id   AF-A0A2E6KUQ7-F1
#
_cell.length_a   1.000
_cell.length_b   1.000
_cell.length_c   1.000
_cell.angle_alpha   90.00
_cell.angle_beta   90.00
_cell.angle_gamma   90.00
#
_symmetry.space_group_name_H-M   'P 1'
#
loop_
_entity.id
_entity.type
_entity.pdbx_description
1 polymer ?
#
loop_
_entity_poly.entity_id
_entity_poly.type
_entity_poly.pdbx_seq_one_letter_code
_entity_poly.pdbx_strand_id
1 'polypeptide(L)'
;MSASRKRSLVKTLTWRIIATTDTFILTLLASTWFSEDLGIESTEAFALAGTVAGLEVVTKMILYYLHERGWSSLDWGQDEEAELENSE
;
A
#
# COMPACT_ATOMS: atom_id res chain seq x y z
N MET A 1 -14.11 -8.80 -21.57
CA MET A 1 -13.09 -9.68 -20.93
C MET A 1 -11.69 -9.04 -20.72
N SER A 2 -11.30 -7.99 -21.45
CA SER A 2 -9.98 -7.32 -21.31
C SER A 2 -9.96 -6.23 -20.22
N ALA A 3 -11.07 -5.49 -20.04
CA ALA A 3 -11.24 -4.45 -19.02
C ALA A 3 -10.91 -4.96 -17.61
N SER A 4 -11.49 -6.11 -17.23
CA SER A 4 -11.26 -6.77 -15.93
C SER A 4 -9.79 -7.17 -15.71
N ARG A 5 -9.11 -7.69 -16.76
CA ARG A 5 -7.68 -8.04 -16.69
C ARG A 5 -6.80 -6.81 -16.53
N LYS A 6 -7.06 -5.74 -17.28
CA LYS A 6 -6.33 -4.46 -17.15
C LYS A 6 -6.54 -3.85 -15.76
N ARG A 7 -7.79 -3.82 -15.25
CA ARG A 7 -8.11 -3.32 -13.91
C ARG A 7 -7.39 -4.10 -12.80
N SER A 8 -7.34 -5.43 -12.91
CA SER A 8 -6.62 -6.29 -11.96
C SER A 8 -5.10 -6.03 -11.95
N LEU A 9 -4.50 -5.83 -13.14
CA LEU A 9 -3.08 -5.48 -13.26
C LEU A 9 -2.77 -4.12 -12.64
N VAL A 10 -3.60 -3.09 -12.91
CA VAL A 10 -3.41 -1.76 -12.33
C VAL A 10 -3.60 -1.80 -10.81
N LYS A 11 -4.65 -2.47 -10.29
CA LYS A 11 -4.83 -2.71 -8.85
C LYS A 11 -3.59 -3.34 -8.21
N THR A 12 -3.04 -4.36 -8.86
CA THR A 12 -1.86 -5.05 -8.36
C THR A 12 -0.64 -4.12 -8.34
N LEU A 13 -0.41 -3.36 -9.41
CA LEU A 13 0.71 -2.43 -9.51
C LEU A 13 0.59 -1.30 -8.48
N THR A 14 -0.59 -0.69 -8.35
CA THR A 14 -0.86 0.35 -7.35
C THR A 14 -0.61 -0.17 -5.94
N TRP A 15 -1.11 -1.37 -5.61
CA TRP A 15 -0.86 -1.99 -4.31
C TRP A 15 0.62 -2.24 -4.05
N ARG A 16 1.38 -2.71 -5.05
CA ARG A 16 2.82 -2.93 -4.92
C ARG A 16 3.58 -1.63 -4.63
N ILE A 17 3.29 -0.56 -5.37
CA ILE A 17 3.94 0.74 -5.18
C ILE A 17 3.64 1.30 -3.79
N ILE A 18 2.39 1.23 -3.34
CA ILE A 18 1.99 1.71 -2.00
C ILE A 18 2.70 0.91 -0.92
N ALA A 19 2.68 -0.42 -1.00
CA ALA A 19 3.27 -1.29 0.01
C ALA A 19 4.81 -1.16 0.09
N THR A 20 5.51 -0.98 -1.04
CA THR A 20 6.97 -0.78 -1.02
C THR A 20 7.34 0.59 -0.48
N THR A 21 6.57 1.63 -0.82
CA THR A 21 6.80 2.99 -0.34
C THR A 21 6.60 3.07 1.17
N ASP A 22 5.57 2.41 1.69
CA ASP A 22 5.28 2.31 3.12
C ASP A 22 6.46 1.70 3.91
N THR A 23 6.91 0.50 3.52
CA THR A 23 8.05 -0.16 4.18
C THR A 23 9.33 0.70 4.09
N PHE A 24 9.56 1.37 2.96
CA PHE A 24 10.70 2.28 2.81
C PHE A 24 10.63 3.46 3.78
N ILE A 25 9.48 4.12 3.89
CA ILE A 25 9.27 5.25 4.83
C ILE A 25 9.43 4.78 6.27
N LEU A 26 8.82 3.66 6.65
CA LEU A 26 8.93 3.13 8.01
C LEU A 26 10.38 2.76 8.36
N THR A 27 11.11 2.14 7.44
CA THR A 27 12.54 1.80 7.64
C THR A 27 13.39 3.07 7.72
N LEU A 28 13.15 4.06 6.86
CA LEU A 28 13.87 5.33 6.87
C LEU A 28 13.63 6.06 8.19
N LEU A 29 12.36 6.18 8.62
CA LEU A 29 11.99 6.80 9.89
C LEU A 29 12.64 6.07 11.07
N ALA A 30 12.59 4.74 11.08
CA ALA A 30 13.28 3.91 12.06
C ALA A 30 14.78 4.20 12.11
N SER A 31 15.45 4.25 10.96
CA SER A 31 16.89 4.46 10.89
C SER A 31 17.32 5.86 11.30
N THR A 32 16.52 6.89 10.97
CA THR A 32 16.90 8.29 11.13
C THR A 32 16.42 8.89 12.45
N TRP A 33 15.16 8.68 12.83
CA TRP A 33 14.58 9.29 14.02
C TRP A 33 14.79 8.45 15.28
N PHE A 34 14.67 7.13 15.17
CA PHE A 34 14.76 6.26 16.35
C PHE A 34 16.20 5.87 16.70
N SER A 35 17.15 5.91 15.75
CA SER A 35 18.56 5.63 16.08
C SER A 35 19.26 6.80 16.78
N GLU A 36 18.91 8.04 16.44
CA GLU A 36 19.64 9.23 16.90
C GLU A 36 19.10 9.77 18.24
N ASP A 37 17.79 9.66 18.50
CA ASP A 37 17.14 10.25 19.68
C ASP A 37 17.06 9.29 20.89
N LEU A 38 17.33 7.98 20.71
CA LEU A 38 17.13 6.96 21.77
C LEU A 38 18.40 6.34 22.37
N GLY A 39 19.62 6.66 21.90
CA GLY A 39 20.86 6.20 22.55
C GLY A 39 21.03 4.66 22.63
N ILE A 40 20.54 3.96 21.62
CA ILE A 40 20.30 2.51 21.61
C ILE A 40 21.62 1.71 21.49
N GLU A 41 22.05 1.04 22.56
CA GLU A 41 23.05 -0.05 22.47
C GLU A 41 22.46 -1.26 21.74
N SER A 42 23.31 -2.07 21.10
CA SER A 42 22.95 -3.22 20.26
C SER A 42 21.98 -4.25 20.89
N THR A 43 21.78 -4.22 22.20
CA THR A 43 20.81 -5.04 22.94
C THR A 43 19.34 -4.67 22.65
N GLU A 44 19.03 -3.44 22.22
CA GLU A 44 17.67 -2.96 22.00
C GLU A 44 17.16 -3.10 20.55
N ALA A 45 17.99 -3.63 19.64
CA ALA A 45 17.63 -3.85 18.23
C ALA A 45 16.33 -4.65 18.05
N PHE A 46 16.02 -5.56 18.99
CA PHE A 46 14.78 -6.34 18.98
C PHE A 46 13.54 -5.47 19.25
N ALA A 47 13.62 -4.49 20.16
CA ALA A 47 12.51 -3.58 20.46
C ALA A 47 12.25 -2.61 19.31
N LEU A 48 13.32 -2.11 18.67
CA LEU A 48 13.21 -1.29 17.46
C LEU A 48 12.57 -2.09 16.32
N ALA A 49 13.07 -3.30 16.04
CA ALA A 49 12.51 -4.17 15.00
C ALA A 49 11.03 -4.51 15.25
N GLY A 50 10.67 -4.81 16.51
CA GLY A 50 9.27 -5.06 16.90
C GLY A 50 8.36 -3.84 16.67
N THR A 51 8.86 -2.64 16.94
CA THR A 51 8.11 -1.39 16.71
C THR A 51 7.90 -1.14 15.22
N VAL A 52 8.94 -1.31 14.40
CA VAL A 52 8.84 -1.17 12.93
C VAL A 52 7.87 -2.19 12.35
N ALA A 53 7.98 -3.46 12.76
CA ALA A 53 7.08 -4.52 12.31
C ALA A 53 5.62 -4.25 12.71
N GLY A 54 5.39 -3.75 13.93
CA GLY A 54 4.05 -3.36 14.39
C GLY A 54 3.47 -2.20 13.56
N LEU A 55 4.27 -1.16 13.32
CA LEU A 55 3.87 -0.02 12.48
C LEU A 55 3.61 -0.44 11.04
N GLU A 56 4.39 -1.36 10.49
CA GLU A 56 4.21 -1.88 9.14
C GLU A 56 2.86 -2.57 8.97
N VAL A 57 2.47 -3.41 9.95
CA VAL A 57 1.16 -4.07 9.91
C VAL A 57 0.02 -3.04 9.97
N VAL A 58 0.07 -2.11 10.93
CA VAL A 58 -0.98 -1.09 11.10
C VAL A 58 -1.08 -0.18 9.88
N THR A 59 0.05 0.29 9.35
CA THR A 59 0.07 1.22 8.22
C THR A 59 -0.39 0.53 6.95
N LYS A 60 0.02 -0.72 6.69
CA LYS A 60 -0.51 -1.51 5.57
C LYS A 60 -2.01 -1.76 5.67
N MET A 61 -2.55 -1.99 6.87
CA MET A 61 -4.00 -2.14 7.04
C MET A 61 -4.75 -0.86 6.66
N ILE A 62 -4.26 0.31 7.10
CA ILE A 62 -4.85 1.61 6.75
C ILE A 62 -4.74 1.87 5.24
N LEU A 63 -3.55 1.67 4.67
CA LEU A 63 -3.29 1.88 3.24
C LEU A 63 -4.12 0.94 2.37
N TYR A 64 -4.29 -0.32 2.76
CA TYR A 64 -5.14 -1.28 2.06
C TYR A 64 -6.60 -0.83 2.06
N TYR A 65 -7.11 -0.41 3.22
CA TYR A 65 -8.46 0.11 3.33
C TYR A 65 -8.68 1.33 2.44
N LEU A 66 -7.76 2.30 2.46
CA LEU A 66 -7.82 3.48 1.58
C LEU A 66 -7.68 3.12 0.10
N HIS A 67 -6.84 2.15 -0.24
CA HIS A 67 -6.67 1.66 -1.60
C HIS A 67 -7.98 1.08 -2.14
N GLU A 68 -8.61 0.14 -1.43
CA GLU A 68 -9.89 -0.41 -1.87
C GLU A 68 -11.01 0.63 -1.84
N ARG A 69 -11.00 1.57 -0.89
CA ARG A 69 -11.98 2.66 -0.86
C ARG A 69 -11.83 3.58 -2.08
N GLY A 70 -10.60 3.93 -2.44
CA GLY A 70 -10.30 4.69 -3.66
C GLY A 70 -10.79 3.96 -4.91
N TRP A 71 -10.49 2.67 -5.03
CA TRP A 71 -10.98 1.83 -6.13
C TRP A 71 -12.50 1.66 -6.17
N SER A 72 -13.18 1.70 -5.02
CA SER A 72 -14.65 1.66 -4.95
C SER A 72 -15.30 2.97 -5.38
N SER A 73 -14.58 4.08 -5.32
CA SER A 73 -15.07 5.41 -5.68
C SER A 73 -14.75 5.79 -7.13
N LEU A 74 -13.89 5.03 -7.81
CA LEU A 74 -13.51 5.23 -9.21
C LEU A 74 -14.44 4.41 -10.10
N ASP A 75 -15.29 5.07 -10.89
CA ASP A 75 -16.16 4.48 -11.93
C ASP A 75 -15.39 4.00 -13.17
N TRP A 76 -14.12 3.65 -12.99
CA TRP A 76 -13.25 3.23 -14.07
C TRP A 76 -13.69 1.85 -14.59
N GLY A 77 -14.21 1.84 -15.82
CA GLY A 77 -14.51 0.64 -16.60
C GLY A 77 -15.99 0.40 -16.84
N GLN A 78 -16.87 1.37 -16.52
CA GLN A 78 -18.30 1.28 -16.85
C GLN A 78 -18.62 1.61 -18.32
N ASP A 79 -17.69 2.23 -19.06
CA ASP A 79 -17.97 2.73 -20.42
C ASP A 79 -17.87 1.64 -21.51
N GLU A 80 -17.09 0.57 -21.30
CA GLU A 80 -16.93 -0.50 -22.31
C GLU A 80 -18.14 -1.45 -22.38
N GLU A 81 -18.96 -1.58 -21.33
CA GLU A 81 -20.17 -2.42 -21.37
C GLU A 81 -21.33 -1.70 -22.08
N ALA A 82 -21.47 -0.39 -21.89
CA ALA A 82 -22.51 0.41 -22.55
C ALA A 82 -22.30 0.55 -24.08
N GLU A 83 -21.05 0.57 -24.55
CA GLU A 83 -20.75 0.67 -25.99
C GLU A 83 -20.96 -0.67 -26.71
N LEU A 84 -20.78 -1.80 -26.02
CA LEU A 84 -21.01 -3.14 -26.57
C LEU A 84 -22.50 -3.50 -26.61
N GLU A 85 -23.26 -3.18 -25.54
CA GLU A 85 -24.72 -3.39 -25.48
C GLU A 85 -25.49 -2.53 -26.49
N ASN A 86 -24.98 -1.34 -26.82
CA ASN A 86 -25.61 -0.42 -27.78
C ASN A 86 -25.12 -0.65 -29.23
N SER A 87 -24.27 -1.66 -29.46
CA SER A 87 -23.76 -2.08 -30.78
C SER A 87 -24.34 -3.40 -31.29
N GLU A 88 -25.19 -4.07 -30.49
CA GLU A 88 -25.97 -5.27 -30.85
C GLU A 88 -27.39 -4.94 -31.33
#